data_AF-A0A949AIB3-F1
#
_entry.id   AF-A0A949AIB3-F1
#
_cell.length_a   1.000
_cell.length_b   1.000
_cell.length_c   1.000
_cell.angle_alpha   90.00
_cell.angle_beta   90.00
_cell.angle_gamma   90.00
#
_symmetry.space_group_name_H-M   'P 1'
#
loop_
_entity.id
_entity.type
_entity.pdbx_description
1 polymer ?
#
loop_
_entity_poly.entity_id
_entity_poly.type
_entity_poly.pdbx_seq_one_letter_code
_entity_poly.pdbx_strand_id
1 'polypeptide(L)'
;MKKYKNFTIKEYLEVLSRKEPVPGGGSAAALTAALGVGLITMVANYSKAKSSSKVIEKKTQKIIRESEKMKDRLLELVDLDAQAYMGIVEAKNGSAK
;
A
#
# COMPACT_ATOMS: atom_id res chain seq x y z
N MET A 1 13.18 -12.01 0.01
CA MET A 1 12.69 -10.92 -0.86
C MET A 1 12.82 -9.59 -0.11
N LYS A 2 13.12 -8.48 -0.81
CA LYS A 2 13.01 -7.12 -0.24
C LYS A 2 11.54 -6.89 0.21
N LYS A 3 11.34 -6.22 1.35
CA LYS A 3 10.03 -5.77 1.82
C LYS A 3 9.91 -4.27 1.54
N TYR A 4 9.43 -3.93 0.35
CA TYR A 4 9.30 -2.56 -0.13
C TYR A 4 8.39 -1.72 0.76
N LYS A 5 7.38 -2.32 1.40
CA LYS A 5 6.51 -1.59 2.36
C LYS A 5 7.23 -1.00 3.57
N ASN A 6 8.44 -1.46 3.88
CA ASN A 6 9.26 -0.95 4.98
C ASN A 6 10.26 0.11 4.52
N PHE A 7 10.36 0.37 3.22
CA PHE A 7 11.26 1.39 2.70
C PHE A 7 10.71 2.78 3.01
N THR A 8 11.60 3.73 3.24
CA THR A 8 11.25 5.13 3.08
C THR A 8 10.76 5.38 1.65
N ILE A 9 9.93 6.41 1.47
CA ILE A 9 9.48 6.82 0.13
C ILE A 9 10.68 7.07 -0.79
N LYS A 10 11.78 7.64 -0.26
CA LYS A 10 13.01 7.88 -1.01
C LYS A 10 13.66 6.58 -1.50
N GLU A 11 13.82 5.60 -0.63
CA GLU A 11 14.39 4.29 -1.00
C GLU A 11 13.51 3.55 -2.01
N TYR A 12 12.17 3.62 -1.85
CA TYR A 12 11.24 3.01 -2.79
C TYR A 12 11.37 3.62 -4.19
N LEU A 13 11.38 4.94 -4.30
CA LEU A 13 11.53 5.67 -5.57
C LEU A 13 12.88 5.44 -6.23
N GLU A 14 13.93 5.37 -5.43
CA GLU A 14 15.29 5.05 -5.89
C GLU A 14 15.33 3.68 -6.57
N VAL A 15 14.65 2.66 -6.01
CA VAL A 15 14.62 1.33 -6.66
C VAL A 15 13.63 1.27 -7.83
N LEU A 16 12.45 1.88 -7.70
CA LEU A 16 11.44 1.94 -8.77
C LEU A 16 11.97 2.56 -10.08
N SER A 17 12.89 3.52 -9.98
CA SER A 17 13.45 4.22 -11.13
C SER A 17 14.64 3.49 -11.79
N ARG A 18 15.12 2.38 -11.21
CA ARG A 18 16.24 1.60 -11.77
C ARG A 18 15.79 0.68 -12.89
N LYS A 19 16.76 0.20 -13.66
CA LYS A 19 16.59 -0.87 -14.65
C LYS A 19 16.49 -2.25 -13.96
N GLU A 20 15.56 -2.39 -13.02
CA GLU A 20 15.23 -3.62 -12.29
C GLU A 20 13.77 -4.03 -12.61
N PRO A 21 13.43 -5.33 -12.63
CA PRO A 21 12.07 -5.78 -12.97
C PRO A 21 11.02 -5.47 -11.89
N VAL A 22 11.43 -5.28 -10.63
CA VAL A 22 10.57 -5.00 -9.48
C VAL A 22 11.23 -3.98 -8.54
N PRO A 23 10.48 -3.08 -7.91
CA PRO A 23 9.02 -2.96 -7.90
C PRO A 23 8.49 -2.37 -9.22
N GLY A 24 7.27 -2.75 -9.61
CA GLY A 24 6.63 -2.32 -10.85
C GLY A 24 5.47 -1.34 -10.65
N GLY A 25 4.70 -1.11 -11.72
CA GLY A 25 3.54 -0.22 -11.71
C GLY A 25 2.42 -0.67 -10.77
N GLY A 26 2.20 -1.98 -10.60
CA GLY A 26 1.22 -2.53 -9.65
C GLY A 26 1.60 -2.21 -8.20
N SER A 27 2.86 -2.44 -7.84
CA SER A 27 3.43 -2.04 -6.55
C SER A 27 3.30 -0.53 -6.31
N ALA A 28 3.59 0.31 -7.32
CA ALA A 28 3.45 1.75 -7.21
C ALA A 28 1.98 2.18 -7.01
N ALA A 29 1.04 1.58 -7.74
CA ALA A 29 -0.39 1.85 -7.57
C ALA A 29 -0.89 1.46 -6.18
N ALA A 30 -0.43 0.33 -5.64
CA ALA A 30 -0.76 -0.10 -4.28
C ALA A 30 -0.25 0.90 -3.22
N LEU A 31 0.99 1.40 -3.38
CA LEU A 31 1.54 2.43 -2.50
C LEU A 31 0.75 3.75 -2.60
N THR A 32 0.42 4.21 -3.81
CA THR A 32 -0.40 5.40 -4.02
C THR A 32 -1.78 5.28 -3.36
N ALA A 33 -2.42 4.11 -3.48
CA ALA A 33 -3.69 3.85 -2.81
C ALA A 33 -3.53 3.88 -1.27
N ALA A 34 -2.45 3.33 -0.73
CA ALA A 34 -2.17 3.37 0.71
C ALA A 34 -2.04 4.81 1.23
N LEU A 35 -1.39 5.70 0.46
CA LEU A 35 -1.31 7.13 0.77
C LEU A 35 -2.70 7.78 0.77
N GLY A 36 -3.53 7.48 -0.23
CA GLY A 36 -4.91 7.96 -0.30
C GLY A 36 -5.76 7.51 0.89
N VAL A 37 -5.63 6.24 1.30
CA VAL A 37 -6.30 5.72 2.49
C VAL A 37 -5.80 6.39 3.77
N GLY A 38 -4.51 6.69 3.87
CA GLY A 38 -3.95 7.48 4.98
C GLY A 38 -4.62 8.85 5.11
N LEU A 39 -4.89 9.53 3.99
CA LEU A 39 -5.62 10.81 3.98
C LEU A 39 -7.08 10.64 4.44
N ILE A 40 -7.76 9.58 4.01
CA ILE A 40 -9.12 9.26 4.48
C ILE A 40 -9.13 9.07 6.00
N THR A 41 -8.18 8.27 6.53
CA THR A 41 -8.04 8.05 7.97
C THR A 41 -7.80 9.36 8.71
N MET A 42 -6.94 10.24 8.19
CA MET A 42 -6.66 11.55 8.79
C MET A 42 -7.94 12.41 8.90
N VAL A 43 -8.69 12.55 7.80
CA VAL A 43 -9.94 13.33 7.78
C VAL A 43 -10.98 12.74 8.72
N ALA A 44 -11.09 11.42 8.81
CA ALA A 44 -12.00 10.74 9.73
C ALA A 44 -11.62 11.01 11.20
N ASN A 45 -10.33 11.02 11.55
CA ASN A 45 -9.86 11.37 12.89
C ASN A 45 -10.16 12.82 13.26
N TYR A 46 -9.88 13.78 12.38
CA TYR A 46 -10.26 15.19 12.60
C TYR A 46 -11.76 15.35 12.81
N SER A 47 -12.56 14.66 12.00
CA SER A 47 -14.02 14.70 12.07
C SER A 47 -14.55 14.08 13.36
N LYS A 48 -13.93 13.00 13.85
CA LYS A 48 -14.24 12.40 15.15
C LYS A 48 -13.95 13.37 16.30
N ALA A 49 -12.77 14.00 16.31
CA ALA A 49 -12.35 14.89 17.39
C ALA A 49 -13.21 16.17 17.49
N LYS A 50 -13.74 16.67 16.38
CA LYS A 50 -14.56 17.90 16.34
C LYS A 50 -16.04 17.67 16.66
N SER A 51 -16.53 16.43 16.65
CA SER A 51 -17.97 16.18 16.72
C SER A 51 -18.50 15.95 18.13
N SER A 52 -19.56 16.65 18.50
CA SER A 52 -20.41 16.34 19.66
C SER A 52 -21.50 15.31 19.35
N SER A 53 -21.62 14.86 18.09
CA SER A 53 -22.65 13.92 17.65
C SER A 53 -22.17 12.48 17.73
N LYS A 54 -22.84 11.67 18.57
CA LYS A 54 -22.61 10.22 18.68
C LYS A 54 -22.77 9.48 17.34
N VAL A 55 -23.58 10.00 16.42
CA VAL A 55 -23.76 9.40 15.09
C VAL A 55 -22.52 9.61 14.23
N ILE A 56 -21.97 10.83 14.22
CA ILE A 56 -20.74 11.14 13.49
C ILE A 56 -19.58 10.35 14.08
N GLU A 57 -19.47 10.30 15.40
CA GLU A 57 -18.42 9.53 16.09
C GLU A 57 -18.44 8.04 15.70
N LYS A 58 -19.63 7.40 15.68
CA LYS A 58 -19.76 6.01 15.25
C LYS A 58 -19.39 5.81 13.79
N LYS A 59 -19.81 6.73 12.90
CA LYS A 59 -19.48 6.66 11.46
C LYS A 59 -17.98 6.81 11.22
N THR A 60 -17.35 7.82 11.80
CA THR A 60 -15.90 8.05 11.64
C THR A 60 -15.10 6.92 12.27
N GLN A 61 -15.53 6.36 13.40
CA GLN A 61 -14.89 5.20 14.01
C GLN A 61 -14.93 3.95 13.12
N LYS A 62 -16.04 3.74 12.40
CA LYS A 62 -16.14 2.66 11.39
C LYS A 62 -15.18 2.91 10.24
N ILE A 63 -15.20 4.11 9.66
CA ILE A 63 -14.30 4.51 8.56
C ILE A 63 -12.83 4.28 8.95
N ILE A 64 -12.40 4.77 10.11
CA ILE A 64 -11.02 4.60 10.59
C ILE A 64 -10.64 3.11 10.64
N ARG A 65 -11.52 2.24 11.16
CA ARG A 65 -11.23 0.79 11.25
C ARG A 65 -11.13 0.14 9.87
N GLU A 66 -11.98 0.51 8.93
CA GLU A 66 -11.94 -0.02 7.56
C GLU A 66 -10.72 0.50 6.80
N SER A 67 -10.41 1.79 6.93
CA SER A 67 -9.23 2.42 6.32
C SER A 67 -7.92 1.84 6.85
N GLU A 68 -7.78 1.61 8.15
CA GLU A 68 -6.56 0.98 8.70
C GLU A 68 -6.33 -0.42 8.13
N LYS A 69 -7.37 -1.26 8.07
CA LYS A 69 -7.29 -2.59 7.43
C LYS A 69 -6.91 -2.48 5.95
N MET A 70 -7.48 -1.52 5.24
CA MET A 70 -7.22 -1.34 3.81
C MET A 70 -5.80 -0.83 3.56
N LYS A 71 -5.29 0.08 4.40
CA LYS A 71 -3.90 0.54 4.35
C LYS A 71 -2.93 -0.62 4.56
N ASP A 72 -3.14 -1.46 5.58
CA ASP A 72 -2.29 -2.62 5.84
C ASP A 72 -2.29 -3.59 4.65
N ARG A 73 -3.48 -3.87 4.09
CA ARG A 73 -3.61 -4.72 2.91
C ARG A 73 -2.93 -4.13 1.67
N LEU A 74 -3.05 -2.82 1.45
CA LEU A 74 -2.40 -2.15 0.33
C LEU A 74 -0.87 -2.19 0.45
N LEU A 75 -0.34 -2.00 1.66
CA LEU A 75 1.10 -2.16 1.93
C LEU A 75 1.57 -3.60 1.69
N GLU A 76 0.77 -4.62 2.00
CA GLU A 76 1.08 -5.99 1.61
C GLU A 76 1.09 -6.17 0.08
N LEU A 77 0.14 -5.55 -0.62
CA LEU A 77 0.06 -5.63 -2.09
C LEU A 77 1.28 -5.02 -2.79
N VAL A 78 1.93 -4.01 -2.20
CA VAL A 78 3.24 -3.51 -2.66
C VAL A 78 4.27 -4.65 -2.76
N ASP A 79 4.39 -5.46 -1.70
CA ASP A 79 5.33 -6.58 -1.66
C ASP A 79 4.87 -7.76 -2.53
N LEU A 80 3.56 -8.01 -2.59
CA LEU A 80 2.98 -9.14 -3.32
C LEU A 80 3.04 -8.97 -4.83
N ASP A 81 2.91 -7.74 -5.34
CA ASP A 81 3.10 -7.45 -6.77
C ASP A 81 4.52 -7.83 -7.22
N ALA A 82 5.53 -7.40 -6.46
CA ALA A 82 6.91 -7.77 -6.73
C ALA A 82 7.15 -9.28 -6.64
N GLN A 83 6.55 -9.95 -5.65
CA GLN A 83 6.60 -11.42 -5.52
C GLN A 83 6.01 -12.15 -6.71
N ALA A 84 4.82 -11.74 -7.14
CA ALA A 84 4.13 -12.34 -8.26
C ALA A 84 4.94 -12.20 -9.56
N TYR A 85 5.49 -11.01 -9.81
CA TYR A 85 6.29 -10.78 -11.02
C TYR A 85 7.59 -11.59 -11.01
N MET A 86 8.29 -11.67 -9.88
CA MET A 86 9.50 -12.50 -9.77
C MET A 86 9.22 -13.98 -10.05
N GLY A 87 8.10 -14.52 -9.60
CA GLY A 87 7.69 -15.89 -9.93
C GLY A 87 7.51 -16.12 -11.44
N ILE A 88 7.01 -15.11 -12.18
CA ILE A 88 6.91 -15.17 -13.65
C ILE A 88 8.30 -15.15 -14.30
N VAL A 89 9.21 -14.30 -13.81
CA VAL A 89 10.58 -14.21 -14.32
C VAL A 89 11.32 -15.53 -14.12
N GLU A 90 11.22 -16.12 -12.92
CA GLU A 90 11.81 -17.42 -12.60
C GLU A 90 11.26 -18.54 -13.50
N ALA A 91 9.93 -18.60 -13.66
CA ALA A 91 9.30 -19.59 -14.53
C ALA A 91 9.77 -19.45 -15.99
N LYS A 92 9.82 -18.23 -16.54
CA LYS A 92 10.29 -17.99 -17.91
C LYS A 92 11.74 -18.39 -18.12
N ASN A 93 12.60 -18.16 -17.14
CA ASN A 93 14.02 -18.53 -17.21
C ASN A 93 14.25 -20.03 -17.00
N GLY A 94 13.36 -20.71 -16.26
CA GLY A 94 13.38 -22.17 -16.06
C GLY A 94 12.91 -22.96 -17.28
N SER A 95 11.99 -22.42 -18.09
CA SER A 95 11.51 -23.03 -19.34
C SER A 95 12.49 -22.96 -20.51
N ALA A 96 13.64 -22.29 -20.33
CA ALA A 96 14.70 -22.15 -21.33
C ALA A 96 15.82 -23.20 -21.19
N LYS A 97 15.60 -24.25 -20.39
CA LYS A 97 16.48 -25.43 -20.26
C LYS A 97 15.83 -26.68 -20.83
#